data_AF-A0A0F0GFS3-F1
#
_entry.id   AF-A0A0F0GFS3-F1
#
_cell.length_a   1.000
_cell.length_b   1.000
_cell.length_c   1.000
_cell.angle_alpha   90.00
_cell.angle_beta   90.00
_cell.angle_gamma   90.00
#
_symmetry.space_group_name_H-M   'P 1'
#
loop_
_entity.id
_entity.type
_entity.pdbx_description
1 polymer ?
#
loop_
_entity_poly.entity_id
_entity_poly.type
_entity_poly.pdbx_seq_one_letter_code
_entity_poly.pdbx_strand_id
1 'polypeptide(L)'
;MPPSRQEVIEGFVVRARRIEAHSLVRDPVVLASHAEDRFEMNLLVDGTTRLTHRLPPDEEVFESLAARVRPLLLGQESIYHTKVTKALKRLLDAAPDTAAQQHRNELADLKNAWNAAASGDTYSVAQLARSEDPQNVTPASNVLLAEAWMYIDLVHVDPDQTRRAALDCPMRTRYVAAVRYYCRVAQLVVRTLRYVEKLREAGVVELDHTMWEREVVVGSDFVEEAVLYTAPVGTEPTGEDYSEEPGGRWTRFTLIEAVRQDPRRRLRAVFRGSGGNSLAEYDGAFVPRPSNGDEVRRVDVLITDGVVCHLRLPAVPNAPGPVSMELAERSETNSADLARYRFLLLIDEAATVEFYGEGDEEPHLTFTAPDLTDEQSMRAHASVEVLEDLQVVECLTGRRLGRFTGVTNDAERVLLRVTRMLYEGSVVKFVRSFGPRVEQSGELPQEEHSCFVREEPKTITVAGVEVPMPAFVLWHPQVSTQDLGPSPEHGTDARMFQVVTPAGQFFFALAPEFCSVASDDLAQHARTWDLHGIDQHAFT
;
A
#
# COMPACT_ATOMS: atom_id res chain seq x y z
N MET A 1 -26.39 5.49 -21.95
CA MET A 1 -26.09 6.10 -23.27
C MET A 1 -25.24 5.12 -24.06
N PRO A 2 -25.36 5.03 -25.40
CA PRO A 2 -24.45 4.21 -26.20
C PRO A 2 -23.02 4.81 -26.14
N PRO A 3 -21.97 3.97 -26.14
CA PRO A 3 -20.60 4.47 -26.06
C PRO A 3 -20.25 5.34 -27.26
N SER A 4 -19.43 6.36 -27.02
CA SER A 4 -18.90 7.24 -28.05
C SER A 4 -18.04 6.46 -29.04
N ARG A 5 -17.79 7.03 -30.23
CA ARG A 5 -16.95 6.38 -31.26
C ARG A 5 -15.52 6.17 -30.77
N GLN A 6 -15.06 7.11 -29.95
CA GLN A 6 -13.73 7.11 -29.36
C GLN A 6 -13.64 6.06 -28.26
N GLU A 7 -14.62 5.99 -27.36
CA GLU A 7 -14.69 4.95 -26.31
C GLU A 7 -14.70 3.52 -26.89
N VAL A 8 -15.35 3.31 -28.04
CA VAL A 8 -15.34 2.02 -28.75
C VAL A 8 -13.93 1.65 -29.22
N ILE A 9 -13.17 2.62 -29.74
CA ILE A 9 -11.82 2.38 -30.25
C ILE A 9 -10.82 2.23 -29.10
N GLU A 10 -10.93 3.05 -28.04
CA GLU A 10 -10.12 2.94 -26.83
C GLU A 10 -10.31 1.57 -26.16
N GLY A 11 -11.56 1.15 -25.96
CA GLY A 11 -11.88 -0.18 -25.43
C GLY A 11 -11.36 -1.31 -26.33
N PHE A 12 -11.45 -1.15 -27.66
CA PHE A 12 -10.87 -2.09 -28.61
C PHE A 12 -9.33 -2.18 -28.47
N VAL A 13 -8.62 -1.05 -28.40
CA VAL A 13 -7.15 -1.00 -28.30
C VAL A 13 -6.67 -1.73 -27.05
N VAL A 14 -7.25 -1.44 -25.89
CA VAL A 14 -6.89 -2.10 -24.63
C VAL A 14 -7.10 -3.61 -24.73
N ARG A 15 -8.25 -4.05 -25.28
CA ARG A 15 -8.55 -5.48 -25.43
C ARG A 15 -7.64 -6.16 -26.45
N ALA A 16 -7.37 -5.50 -27.58
CA ALA A 16 -6.53 -6.03 -28.65
C ALA A 16 -5.08 -6.16 -28.20
N ARG A 17 -4.53 -5.20 -27.44
CA ARG A 17 -3.21 -5.31 -26.81
C ARG A 17 -3.13 -6.51 -25.85
N ARG A 18 -4.19 -6.78 -25.09
CA ARG A 18 -4.29 -7.98 -24.23
C ARG A 18 -4.31 -9.29 -25.03
N ILE A 19 -4.94 -9.30 -26.21
CA ILE A 19 -4.95 -10.45 -27.12
C ILE A 19 -3.59 -10.63 -27.78
N GLU A 20 -2.95 -9.55 -28.22
CA GLU A 20 -1.60 -9.56 -28.79
C GLU A 20 -0.55 -10.09 -27.80
N ALA A 21 -0.67 -9.71 -26.53
CA ALA A 21 0.22 -10.17 -25.47
C ALA A 21 0.03 -11.66 -25.09
N HIS A 22 -0.94 -12.36 -25.69
CA HIS A 22 -1.20 -13.78 -25.41
C HIS A 22 -0.09 -14.70 -25.97
N SER A 23 0.26 -15.77 -25.25
CA SER A 23 1.35 -16.69 -25.63
C SER A 23 1.21 -17.25 -27.05
N LEU A 24 0.01 -17.69 -27.46
CA LEU A 24 -0.27 -18.17 -28.82
C LEU A 24 -0.28 -17.09 -29.92
N VAL A 25 -0.34 -15.80 -29.55
CA VAL A 25 -0.43 -14.68 -30.49
C VAL A 25 0.91 -13.97 -30.67
N ARG A 26 1.74 -13.97 -29.62
CA ARG A 26 3.10 -13.39 -29.63
C ARG A 26 3.99 -13.92 -30.74
N ASP A 27 3.81 -15.17 -31.15
CA ASP A 27 4.47 -15.76 -32.32
C ASP A 27 3.51 -15.79 -33.52
N PRO A 28 3.69 -14.89 -34.52
CA PRO A 28 2.82 -14.81 -35.69
C PRO A 28 2.86 -16.08 -36.56
N VAL A 29 3.98 -16.83 -36.55
CA VAL A 29 4.15 -18.06 -37.34
C VAL A 29 3.35 -19.19 -36.70
N VAL A 30 3.43 -19.33 -35.38
CA VAL A 30 2.62 -20.31 -34.63
C VAL A 30 1.14 -20.00 -34.78
N LEU A 31 0.74 -18.73 -34.60
CA LEU A 31 -0.65 -18.31 -34.79
C LEU A 31 -1.16 -18.61 -36.20
N ALA A 32 -0.36 -18.30 -37.23
CA ALA A 32 -0.69 -18.61 -38.61
C ALA A 32 -0.85 -20.11 -38.87
N SER A 33 0.03 -20.94 -38.30
CA SER A 33 -0.06 -22.39 -38.47
C SER A 33 -1.34 -22.99 -37.92
N HIS A 34 -1.95 -22.38 -36.90
CA HIS A 34 -3.23 -22.81 -36.33
C HIS A 34 -4.44 -22.17 -37.02
N ALA A 35 -4.30 -20.94 -37.54
CA ALA A 35 -5.36 -20.24 -38.25
C ALA A 35 -5.52 -20.68 -39.72
N GLU A 36 -4.48 -21.24 -40.33
CA GLU A 36 -4.52 -21.76 -41.70
C GLU A 36 -5.34 -23.06 -41.79
N ASP A 37 -6.16 -23.18 -42.83
CA ASP A 37 -6.92 -24.40 -43.15
C ASP A 37 -6.04 -25.52 -43.74
N ARG A 38 -4.82 -25.67 -43.23
CA ARG A 38 -3.87 -26.68 -43.71
C ARG A 38 -3.94 -27.90 -42.80
N PHE A 39 -4.12 -29.05 -43.41
CA PHE A 39 -4.00 -30.36 -42.78
C PHE A 39 -3.05 -31.19 -43.64
N GLU A 40 -2.28 -32.06 -43.00
CA GLU A 40 -1.44 -32.99 -43.75
C GLU A 40 -2.32 -34.15 -44.19
N MET A 41 -2.43 -34.32 -45.51
CA MET A 41 -3.21 -35.37 -46.13
C MET A 41 -2.27 -36.44 -46.67
N ASN A 42 -2.29 -37.62 -46.08
CA ASN A 42 -1.55 -38.78 -46.55
C ASN A 42 -2.54 -39.80 -47.12
N LEU A 43 -2.51 -39.98 -48.45
CA LEU A 43 -3.28 -41.03 -49.11
C LEU A 43 -2.53 -42.37 -48.97
N LEU A 44 -3.16 -43.33 -48.30
CA LEU A 44 -2.61 -44.67 -48.10
C LEU A 44 -2.88 -45.53 -49.34
N VAL A 45 -2.08 -46.58 -49.51
CA VAL A 45 -2.13 -47.49 -50.69
C VAL A 45 -3.46 -48.25 -50.78
N ASP A 46 -4.16 -48.43 -49.67
CA ASP A 46 -5.49 -49.04 -49.59
C ASP A 46 -6.63 -48.05 -49.94
N GLY A 47 -6.29 -46.82 -50.34
CA GLY A 47 -7.25 -45.76 -50.66
C GLY A 47 -7.76 -44.98 -49.45
N THR A 48 -7.29 -45.28 -48.23
CA THR A 48 -7.69 -44.52 -47.04
C THR A 48 -6.90 -43.22 -46.92
N THR A 49 -7.57 -42.12 -46.57
CA THR A 49 -6.92 -40.81 -46.37
C THR A 49 -6.68 -40.56 -44.88
N ARG A 50 -5.42 -40.36 -44.48
CA ARG A 50 -5.06 -39.89 -43.13
C ARG A 50 -4.95 -38.37 -43.13
N LEU A 51 -5.75 -37.72 -42.28
CA LEU A 51 -5.72 -36.28 -42.05
C LEU A 51 -5.06 -35.98 -40.71
N THR A 52 -3.99 -35.20 -40.70
CA THR A 52 -3.34 -34.73 -39.47
C THR A 52 -3.65 -33.25 -39.26
N HIS A 53 -4.24 -32.92 -38.12
CA HIS A 53 -4.53 -31.55 -37.70
C HIS A 53 -3.47 -31.08 -36.69
N ARG A 54 -2.92 -29.88 -36.89
CA ARG A 54 -2.02 -29.25 -35.91
C ARG A 54 -2.83 -28.45 -34.91
N LEU A 55 -2.76 -28.84 -33.64
CA LEU A 55 -3.46 -28.20 -32.54
C LEU A 55 -2.46 -27.57 -31.58
N PRO A 56 -2.85 -26.53 -30.81
CA PRO A 56 -2.04 -26.02 -29.71
C PRO A 56 -1.66 -27.16 -28.76
N PRO A 57 -0.45 -27.11 -28.17
CA PRO A 57 0.02 -28.17 -27.28
C PRO A 57 -0.76 -28.25 -25.96
N ASP A 58 -1.45 -27.18 -25.58
CA ASP A 58 -2.22 -27.05 -24.34
C ASP A 58 -3.61 -26.45 -24.65
N GLU A 59 -4.66 -27.14 -24.20
CA GLU A 59 -6.06 -26.74 -24.37
C GLU A 59 -6.40 -25.52 -23.52
N GLU A 60 -5.89 -25.42 -22.28
CA GLU A 60 -6.16 -24.29 -21.37
C GLU A 60 -5.65 -22.98 -21.98
N VAL A 61 -4.47 -23.03 -22.61
CA VAL A 61 -3.89 -21.89 -23.32
C VAL A 61 -4.78 -21.45 -24.48
N PHE A 62 -5.38 -22.39 -25.20
CA PHE A 62 -6.29 -22.07 -26.30
C PHE A 62 -7.63 -21.52 -25.80
N GLU A 63 -8.24 -22.12 -24.77
CA GLU A 63 -9.45 -21.60 -24.12
C GLU A 63 -9.24 -20.14 -23.66
N SER A 64 -8.08 -19.86 -23.08
CA SER A 64 -7.66 -18.53 -22.68
C SER A 64 -7.68 -17.53 -23.85
N LEU A 65 -7.17 -17.92 -25.02
CA LEU A 65 -7.23 -17.09 -26.25
C LEU A 65 -8.66 -16.89 -26.71
N ALA A 66 -9.44 -17.97 -26.77
CA ALA A 66 -10.82 -17.97 -27.26
C ALA A 66 -11.72 -17.06 -26.39
N ALA A 67 -11.57 -17.13 -25.07
CA ALA A 67 -12.24 -16.24 -24.12
C ALA A 67 -11.81 -14.78 -24.30
N ARG A 68 -10.53 -14.52 -24.62
CA ARG A 68 -10.03 -13.16 -24.87
C ARG A 68 -10.66 -12.53 -26.12
N VAL A 69 -10.83 -13.28 -27.20
CA VAL A 69 -11.39 -12.76 -28.47
C VAL A 69 -12.92 -12.66 -28.47
N ARG A 70 -13.62 -13.47 -27.66
CA ARG A 70 -15.09 -13.56 -27.64
C ARG A 70 -15.85 -12.21 -27.61
N PRO A 71 -15.45 -11.19 -26.81
CA PRO A 71 -16.19 -9.92 -26.80
C PRO A 71 -16.23 -9.18 -28.14
N LEU A 72 -15.28 -9.46 -29.05
CA LEU A 72 -15.25 -8.85 -30.39
C LEU A 72 -16.25 -9.51 -31.37
N LEU A 73 -16.81 -10.65 -31.00
CA LEU A 73 -17.75 -11.44 -31.80
C LEU A 73 -19.20 -11.31 -31.33
N LEU A 74 -19.41 -10.83 -30.10
CA LEU A 74 -20.74 -10.68 -29.52
C LEU A 74 -21.36 -9.32 -29.89
N GLY A 75 -22.48 -9.31 -30.62
CA GLY A 75 -23.14 -8.08 -31.07
C GLY A 75 -23.59 -7.12 -29.96
N GLN A 76 -23.83 -7.63 -28.74
CA GLN A 76 -24.21 -6.82 -27.58
C GLN A 76 -23.03 -6.01 -27.02
N GLU A 77 -21.81 -6.52 -27.14
CA GLU A 77 -20.60 -5.89 -26.60
C GLU A 77 -20.27 -4.57 -27.29
N SER A 78 -19.75 -3.59 -26.54
CA SER A 78 -19.39 -2.27 -27.07
C SER A 78 -18.31 -2.35 -28.15
N ILE A 79 -17.38 -3.29 -28.02
CA ILE A 79 -16.22 -3.50 -28.90
C ILE A 79 -16.45 -4.57 -29.98
N TYR A 80 -17.71 -4.94 -30.26
CA TYR A 80 -18.04 -5.84 -31.36
C TYR A 80 -17.39 -5.38 -32.68
N HIS A 81 -16.77 -6.27 -33.46
CA HIS A 81 -15.95 -5.92 -34.63
C HIS A 81 -16.71 -5.04 -35.66
N THR A 82 -18.02 -5.23 -35.82
CA THR A 82 -18.84 -4.37 -36.71
C THR A 82 -18.99 -2.95 -36.15
N LYS A 83 -19.07 -2.78 -34.82
CA LYS A 83 -19.09 -1.45 -34.16
C LYS A 83 -17.74 -0.77 -34.30
N VAL A 84 -16.63 -1.50 -34.12
CA VAL A 84 -15.25 -1.00 -34.28
C VAL A 84 -14.99 -0.54 -35.72
N THR A 85 -15.24 -1.38 -36.72
CA THR A 85 -15.05 -1.01 -38.14
C THR A 85 -15.95 0.15 -38.57
N LYS A 86 -17.17 0.26 -38.04
CA LYS A 86 -18.06 1.41 -38.25
C LYS A 86 -17.56 2.69 -37.57
N ALA A 87 -16.96 2.59 -36.39
CA ALA A 87 -16.34 3.73 -35.71
C ALA A 87 -15.13 4.24 -36.51
N LEU A 88 -14.24 3.33 -36.94
CA LEU A 88 -13.07 3.66 -37.77
C LEU A 88 -13.48 4.32 -39.10
N LYS A 89 -14.50 3.79 -39.77
CA LYS A 89 -15.03 4.40 -41.00
C LYS A 89 -15.46 5.85 -40.77
N ARG A 90 -16.21 6.10 -39.70
CA ARG A 90 -16.72 7.43 -39.37
C ARG A 90 -15.61 8.43 -39.02
N LEU A 91 -14.49 7.98 -38.45
CA LEU A 91 -13.34 8.84 -38.20
C LEU A 91 -12.60 9.18 -39.51
N LEU A 92 -12.42 8.20 -40.39
CA LEU A 92 -11.85 8.42 -41.72
C LEU A 92 -12.69 9.35 -42.59
N ASP A 93 -14.02 9.21 -42.55
CA ASP A 93 -14.95 10.07 -43.29
C ASP A 93 -14.90 11.55 -42.80
N ALA A 94 -14.36 11.80 -41.60
CA ALA A 94 -14.21 13.15 -41.02
C ALA A 94 -12.80 13.75 -41.23
N ALA A 95 -11.84 12.99 -41.77
CA ALA A 95 -10.46 13.43 -41.95
C ALA A 95 -10.23 14.13 -43.31
N PRO A 96 -9.22 15.03 -43.46
CA PRO A 96 -8.92 15.71 -44.72
C PRO A 96 -8.53 14.75 -45.88
N ASP A 97 -8.94 15.07 -47.10
CA ASP A 97 -8.95 14.16 -48.26
C ASP A 97 -7.58 13.61 -48.73
N THR A 98 -6.47 14.30 -48.43
CA THR A 98 -5.15 13.98 -49.00
C THR A 98 -4.50 12.70 -48.47
N ALA A 99 -4.96 12.17 -47.32
CA ALA A 99 -4.51 10.88 -46.75
C ALA A 99 -5.56 9.75 -46.89
N ALA A 100 -6.77 10.06 -47.38
CA ALA A 100 -7.96 9.26 -47.08
C ALA A 100 -8.21 8.06 -48.01
N GLN A 101 -7.71 8.03 -49.25
CA GLN A 101 -8.09 6.96 -50.19
C GLN A 101 -7.41 5.61 -49.89
N GLN A 102 -6.12 5.62 -49.55
CA GLN A 102 -5.38 4.40 -49.21
C GLN A 102 -5.92 3.75 -47.93
N HIS A 103 -6.17 4.56 -46.89
CA HIS A 103 -6.75 4.06 -45.64
C HIS A 103 -8.19 3.56 -45.82
N ARG A 104 -9.00 4.18 -46.70
CA ARG A 104 -10.35 3.70 -47.04
C ARG A 104 -10.32 2.30 -47.68
N ASN A 105 -9.37 2.04 -48.58
CA ASN A 105 -9.19 0.71 -49.19
C ASN A 105 -8.78 -0.34 -48.15
N GLU A 106 -7.80 -0.03 -47.29
CA GLU A 106 -7.34 -0.95 -46.24
C GLU A 106 -8.46 -1.28 -45.22
N LEU A 107 -9.31 -0.30 -44.87
CA LEU A 107 -10.49 -0.56 -44.03
C LEU A 107 -11.53 -1.44 -44.73
N ALA A 108 -11.74 -1.25 -46.04
CA ALA A 108 -12.65 -2.10 -46.80
C ALA A 108 -12.14 -3.55 -46.83
N ASP A 109 -10.84 -3.76 -47.02
CA ASP A 109 -10.22 -5.08 -46.97
C ASP A 109 -10.33 -5.73 -45.59
N LEU A 110 -10.13 -4.95 -44.52
CA LEU A 110 -10.33 -5.44 -43.15
C LEU A 110 -11.78 -5.84 -42.90
N LYS A 111 -12.74 -5.03 -43.33
CA LYS A 111 -14.17 -5.34 -43.20
C LYS A 111 -14.54 -6.61 -43.97
N ASN A 112 -14.02 -6.77 -45.18
CA ASN A 112 -14.23 -7.98 -45.99
C ASN A 112 -13.64 -9.21 -45.30
N ALA A 113 -12.44 -9.09 -44.71
CA ALA A 113 -11.81 -10.19 -43.98
C ALA A 113 -12.58 -10.59 -42.71
N TRP A 114 -13.11 -9.63 -41.97
CA TRP A 114 -14.01 -9.88 -40.82
C TRP A 114 -15.31 -10.56 -41.25
N ASN A 115 -15.94 -10.08 -42.32
CA ASN A 115 -17.17 -10.69 -42.86
C ASN A 115 -16.93 -12.12 -43.36
N ALA A 116 -15.81 -12.38 -44.03
CA ALA A 116 -15.45 -13.71 -44.50
C ALA A 116 -15.24 -14.69 -43.33
N ALA A 117 -14.58 -14.24 -42.25
CA ALA A 117 -14.45 -15.03 -41.03
C ALA A 117 -15.81 -15.33 -40.38
N ALA A 118 -16.74 -14.37 -40.36
CA ALA A 118 -18.06 -14.54 -39.77
C ALA A 118 -19.03 -15.39 -40.63
N SER A 119 -18.89 -15.37 -41.95
CA SER A 119 -19.80 -16.07 -42.88
C SER A 119 -19.49 -17.58 -42.99
N GLY A 120 -18.28 -18.01 -42.60
CA GLY A 120 -17.93 -19.42 -42.51
C GLY A 120 -17.71 -20.14 -43.85
N ASP A 121 -17.43 -19.40 -44.92
CA ASP A 121 -17.30 -19.88 -46.31
C ASP A 121 -16.07 -20.77 -46.60
N THR A 122 -15.47 -21.39 -45.59
CA THR A 122 -14.28 -22.22 -45.76
C THR A 122 -14.63 -23.68 -45.50
N TYR A 123 -14.85 -24.41 -46.59
CA TYR A 123 -14.98 -25.87 -46.73
C TYR A 123 -15.77 -26.60 -45.63
N SER A 124 -16.99 -27.02 -45.97
CA SER A 124 -17.57 -28.22 -45.37
C SER A 124 -16.70 -29.41 -45.76
N VAL A 125 -15.66 -29.72 -44.97
CA VAL A 125 -15.14 -31.09 -44.99
C VAL A 125 -16.27 -31.90 -44.37
N ALA A 126 -17.13 -32.47 -45.22
CA ALA A 126 -17.93 -33.61 -44.83
C ALA A 126 -16.93 -34.70 -44.44
N GLN A 127 -16.44 -34.67 -43.20
CA GLN A 127 -15.82 -35.82 -42.59
C GLN A 127 -16.95 -36.85 -42.51
N LEU A 128 -17.06 -37.66 -43.54
CA LEU A 128 -17.62 -39.01 -43.47
C LEU A 128 -16.71 -39.81 -42.53
N ALA A 129 -16.62 -39.40 -41.27
CA ALA A 129 -16.12 -40.22 -40.20
C ALA A 129 -17.21 -41.26 -39.99
N ARG A 130 -17.14 -42.37 -40.76
CA ARG A 130 -17.94 -43.60 -40.64
C ARG A 130 -19.17 -43.41 -39.72
N SER A 131 -20.14 -42.62 -40.16
CA SER A 131 -21.46 -42.66 -39.56
C SER A 131 -22.02 -44.02 -39.94
N GLU A 132 -22.54 -44.77 -38.97
CA GLU A 132 -23.23 -46.04 -39.25
C GLU A 132 -24.45 -45.84 -40.17
N ASP A 133 -24.90 -44.59 -40.33
CA ASP A 133 -25.92 -44.18 -41.29
C ASP A 133 -25.44 -42.99 -42.17
N PRO A 134 -25.04 -43.24 -43.43
CA PRO A 134 -24.61 -42.21 -44.38
C PRO A 134 -25.72 -41.26 -44.86
N GLN A 135 -27.01 -41.54 -44.57
CA GLN A 135 -28.13 -40.76 -45.11
C GLN A 135 -28.54 -39.57 -44.23
N ASN A 136 -27.96 -39.40 -43.04
CA ASN A 136 -28.39 -38.43 -42.03
C ASN A 136 -27.28 -37.46 -41.56
N VAL A 137 -26.26 -37.20 -42.39
CA VAL A 137 -25.20 -36.23 -42.06
C VAL A 137 -25.67 -34.81 -42.36
N THR A 138 -26.03 -34.06 -41.33
CA THR A 138 -26.32 -32.62 -41.47
C THR A 138 -25.01 -31.86 -41.69
N PRO A 139 -24.83 -31.13 -42.81
CA PRO A 139 -23.63 -30.33 -43.02
C PRO A 139 -23.60 -29.15 -42.04
N ALA A 140 -22.61 -29.13 -41.15
CA ALA A 140 -22.34 -28.02 -40.22
C ALA A 140 -21.18 -27.16 -40.74
N SER A 141 -21.32 -25.82 -40.66
CA SER A 141 -20.22 -24.90 -41.01
C SER A 141 -19.14 -24.90 -39.94
N ASN A 142 -17.89 -24.57 -40.31
CA ASN A 142 -16.79 -24.46 -39.33
C ASN A 142 -17.06 -23.41 -38.24
N VAL A 143 -17.79 -22.33 -38.57
CA VAL A 143 -18.22 -21.33 -37.58
C VAL A 143 -19.23 -21.92 -36.60
N LEU A 144 -20.21 -22.69 -37.09
CA LEU A 144 -21.19 -23.35 -36.23
C LEU A 144 -20.52 -24.37 -35.30
N LEU A 145 -19.56 -25.15 -35.80
CA LEU A 145 -18.77 -26.11 -35.02
C LEU A 145 -17.90 -25.40 -33.97
N ALA A 146 -17.24 -24.30 -34.34
CA ALA A 146 -16.44 -23.48 -33.42
C ALA A 146 -17.28 -22.84 -32.32
N GLU A 147 -18.44 -22.28 -32.66
CA GLU A 147 -19.38 -21.72 -31.69
C GLU A 147 -19.97 -22.81 -30.79
N ALA A 148 -20.27 -23.99 -31.32
CA ALA A 148 -20.77 -25.11 -30.52
C ALA A 148 -19.72 -25.56 -29.49
N TRP A 149 -18.44 -25.62 -29.86
CA TRP A 149 -17.38 -25.87 -28.87
C TRP A 149 -17.35 -24.79 -27.78
N MET A 150 -17.30 -23.51 -28.16
CA MET A 150 -17.25 -22.42 -27.20
C MET A 150 -18.47 -22.40 -26.26
N TYR A 151 -19.67 -22.58 -26.80
CA TYR A 151 -20.90 -22.36 -26.02
C TYR A 151 -21.47 -23.60 -25.38
N ILE A 152 -21.18 -24.80 -25.90
CA ILE A 152 -21.75 -26.05 -25.37
C ILE A 152 -20.68 -26.88 -24.65
N ASP A 153 -19.47 -26.97 -25.21
CA ASP A 153 -18.41 -27.77 -24.57
C ASP A 153 -17.68 -26.98 -23.46
N LEU A 154 -17.60 -25.64 -23.57
CA LEU A 154 -16.85 -24.78 -22.64
C LEU A 154 -17.71 -23.88 -21.73
N VAL A 155 -18.66 -23.11 -22.27
CA VAL A 155 -19.33 -22.01 -21.52
C VAL A 155 -20.70 -22.38 -20.93
N HIS A 156 -21.54 -23.14 -21.62
CA HIS A 156 -22.88 -23.51 -21.13
C HIS A 156 -23.06 -25.03 -21.13
N VAL A 157 -23.80 -25.53 -20.14
CA VAL A 157 -24.16 -26.95 -20.05
C VAL A 157 -25.31 -27.31 -21.02
N ASP A 158 -26.22 -26.36 -21.30
CA ASP A 158 -27.40 -26.58 -22.13
C ASP A 158 -27.27 -25.94 -23.53
N PRO A 159 -27.40 -26.72 -24.63
CA PRO A 159 -27.29 -26.18 -25.98
C PRO A 159 -28.56 -25.45 -26.42
N ASP A 160 -28.38 -24.24 -26.97
CA ASP A 160 -29.46 -23.52 -27.64
C ASP A 160 -29.90 -24.25 -28.93
N GLN A 161 -31.12 -23.95 -29.39
CA GLN A 161 -31.73 -24.68 -30.51
C GLN A 161 -30.92 -24.56 -31.81
N THR A 162 -30.16 -23.49 -31.98
CA THR A 162 -29.36 -23.19 -33.18
C THR A 162 -28.08 -24.03 -33.24
N ARG A 163 -27.42 -24.29 -32.10
CA ARG A 163 -26.14 -25.01 -32.05
C ARG A 163 -26.27 -26.50 -31.79
N ARG A 164 -27.47 -27.01 -31.48
CA ARG A 164 -27.73 -28.45 -31.29
C ARG A 164 -27.32 -29.32 -32.48
N ALA A 165 -27.49 -28.85 -33.71
CA ALA A 165 -27.11 -29.61 -34.90
C ALA A 165 -25.59 -29.91 -34.97
N ALA A 166 -24.75 -29.14 -34.26
CA ALA A 166 -23.31 -29.40 -34.18
C ALA A 166 -22.95 -30.53 -33.19
N LEU A 167 -23.90 -31.00 -32.38
CA LEU A 167 -23.70 -32.14 -31.48
C LEU A 167 -23.66 -33.47 -32.22
N ASP A 168 -24.16 -33.52 -33.45
CA ASP A 168 -24.04 -34.68 -34.34
C ASP A 168 -22.58 -34.91 -34.78
N CYS A 169 -21.69 -33.93 -34.59
CA CYS A 169 -20.25 -34.07 -34.80
C CYS A 169 -19.52 -34.40 -33.48
N PRO A 170 -18.39 -35.13 -33.49
CA PRO A 170 -17.58 -35.35 -32.29
C PRO A 170 -16.98 -34.04 -31.73
N MET A 171 -16.78 -33.97 -30.40
CA MET A 171 -16.15 -32.82 -29.72
C MET A 171 -14.79 -32.45 -30.35
N ARG A 172 -13.96 -33.43 -30.71
CA ARG A 172 -12.66 -33.17 -31.37
C ARG A 172 -12.80 -32.42 -32.69
N THR A 173 -13.85 -32.70 -33.46
CA THR A 173 -14.13 -32.00 -34.73
C THR A 173 -14.54 -30.56 -34.45
N ARG A 174 -15.36 -30.33 -33.42
CA ARG A 174 -15.72 -28.98 -32.97
C ARG A 174 -14.49 -28.20 -32.46
N TYR A 175 -13.61 -28.84 -31.69
CA TYR A 175 -12.38 -28.25 -31.19
C TYR A 175 -11.43 -27.83 -32.32
N VAL A 176 -11.21 -28.67 -33.34
CA VAL A 176 -10.39 -28.33 -34.52
C VAL A 176 -10.95 -27.09 -35.23
N ALA A 177 -12.28 -27.03 -35.40
CA ALA A 177 -12.94 -25.89 -36.02
C ALA A 177 -12.79 -24.63 -35.15
N ALA A 178 -12.91 -24.75 -33.83
CA ALA A 178 -12.70 -23.67 -32.88
C ALA A 178 -11.28 -23.12 -32.95
N VAL A 179 -10.25 -23.98 -32.93
CA VAL A 179 -8.84 -23.57 -33.04
C VAL A 179 -8.63 -22.69 -34.27
N ARG A 180 -9.06 -23.16 -35.43
CA ARG A 180 -8.92 -22.43 -36.69
C ARG A 180 -9.65 -21.09 -36.65
N TYR A 181 -10.91 -21.12 -36.23
CA TYR A 181 -11.76 -19.94 -36.19
C TYR A 181 -11.24 -18.87 -35.23
N TYR A 182 -10.97 -19.22 -33.98
CA TYR A 182 -10.53 -18.25 -32.96
C TYR A 182 -9.09 -17.78 -33.17
N CYS A 183 -8.19 -18.61 -33.70
CA CYS A 183 -6.87 -18.15 -34.14
C CYS A 183 -6.96 -17.19 -35.33
N ARG A 184 -7.86 -17.44 -36.29
CA ARG A 184 -8.12 -16.52 -37.41
C ARG A 184 -8.71 -15.19 -36.93
N VAL A 185 -9.62 -15.22 -35.97
CA VAL A 185 -10.15 -14.01 -35.32
C VAL A 185 -9.03 -13.24 -34.62
N ALA A 186 -8.16 -13.92 -33.86
CA ALA A 186 -7.01 -13.28 -33.20
C ALA A 186 -6.07 -12.59 -34.21
N GLN A 187 -5.81 -13.20 -35.38
CA GLN A 187 -5.07 -12.53 -36.46
C GLN A 187 -5.75 -11.25 -36.94
N LEU A 188 -7.07 -11.27 -37.12
CA LEU A 188 -7.83 -10.10 -37.54
C LEU A 188 -7.81 -9.01 -36.47
N VAL A 189 -7.83 -9.37 -35.18
CA VAL A 189 -7.67 -8.42 -34.07
C VAL A 189 -6.31 -7.73 -34.14
N VAL A 190 -5.22 -8.49 -34.25
CA VAL A 190 -3.85 -7.93 -34.35
C VAL A 190 -3.73 -7.05 -35.59
N ARG A 191 -4.23 -7.51 -36.75
CA ARG A 191 -4.22 -6.72 -37.99
C ARG A 191 -5.02 -5.43 -37.85
N THR A 192 -6.15 -5.46 -37.15
CA THR A 192 -6.98 -4.28 -36.87
C THR A 192 -6.27 -3.34 -35.87
N LEU A 193 -5.57 -3.87 -34.86
CA LEU A 193 -4.77 -3.08 -33.93
C LEU A 193 -3.65 -2.33 -34.64
N ARG A 194 -2.87 -3.03 -35.49
CA ARG A 194 -1.83 -2.42 -36.34
C ARG A 194 -2.41 -1.34 -37.27
N TYR A 195 -3.63 -1.53 -37.77
CA TYR A 195 -4.30 -0.53 -38.57
C TYR A 195 -4.68 0.73 -37.75
N VAL A 196 -5.16 0.56 -36.51
CA VAL A 196 -5.41 1.67 -35.60
C VAL A 196 -4.13 2.43 -35.27
N GLU A 197 -3.00 1.73 -35.04
CA GLU A 197 -1.68 2.37 -34.85
C GLU A 197 -1.29 3.24 -36.05
N LYS A 198 -1.43 2.72 -37.28
CA LYS A 198 -1.17 3.50 -38.51
C LYS A 198 -2.04 4.75 -38.61
N LEU A 199 -3.33 4.64 -38.27
CA LEU A 199 -4.23 5.80 -38.31
C LEU A 199 -3.88 6.85 -37.25
N ARG A 200 -3.40 6.41 -36.08
CA ARG A 200 -2.87 7.32 -35.04
C ARG A 200 -1.61 8.03 -35.52
N GLU A 201 -0.65 7.31 -36.09
CA GLU A 201 0.59 7.88 -36.65
C GLU A 201 0.31 8.89 -37.77
N ALA A 202 -0.73 8.65 -38.57
CA ALA A 202 -1.20 9.56 -39.60
C ALA A 202 -2.05 10.74 -39.07
N GLY A 203 -2.29 10.84 -37.76
CA GLY A 203 -3.11 11.89 -37.14
C GLY A 203 -4.61 11.82 -37.44
N VAL A 204 -5.10 10.68 -37.96
CA VAL A 204 -6.52 10.46 -38.30
C VAL A 204 -7.33 10.07 -37.06
N VAL A 205 -6.69 9.39 -36.11
CA VAL A 205 -7.30 8.91 -34.87
C VAL A 205 -6.51 9.48 -33.70
N GLU A 206 -7.13 10.38 -32.95
CA GLU A 206 -6.60 10.88 -31.68
C GLU A 206 -7.04 9.92 -30.57
N LEU A 207 -6.07 9.28 -29.91
CA LEU A 207 -6.27 8.42 -28.75
C LEU A 207 -5.31 8.87 -27.66
N ASP A 208 -5.79 8.87 -26.42
CA ASP A 208 -4.93 9.10 -25.28
C ASP A 208 -3.78 8.08 -25.27
N HIS A 209 -2.56 8.58 -25.06
CA HIS A 209 -1.35 7.78 -24.96
C HIS A 209 -1.46 6.72 -23.87
N THR A 210 -2.22 7.01 -22.80
CA THR A 210 -2.47 6.09 -21.69
C THR A 210 -3.06 4.74 -22.14
N MET A 211 -3.83 4.70 -23.24
CA MET A 211 -4.39 3.46 -23.78
C MET A 211 -3.34 2.50 -24.34
N TRP A 212 -2.16 3.02 -24.70
CA TRP A 212 -1.02 2.27 -25.23
C TRP A 212 0.02 1.92 -24.19
N GLU A 213 0.06 2.63 -23.07
CA GLU A 213 0.99 2.36 -21.96
C GLU A 213 0.35 1.51 -20.86
N ARG A 214 -0.97 1.59 -20.70
CA ARG A 214 -1.69 0.82 -19.68
C ARG A 214 -1.30 -0.64 -19.71
N GLU A 215 -1.02 -1.21 -18.55
CA GLU A 215 -0.72 -2.62 -18.38
C GLU A 215 -1.95 -3.47 -18.76
N VAL A 216 -1.73 -4.47 -19.61
CA VAL A 216 -2.79 -5.36 -20.13
C VAL A 216 -2.60 -6.82 -19.75
N VAL A 217 -1.47 -7.15 -19.13
CA VAL A 217 -1.11 -8.47 -18.61
C VAL A 217 -0.43 -8.28 -17.27
N VAL A 218 -0.83 -9.07 -16.27
CA VAL A 218 -0.10 -9.16 -15.00
C VAL A 218 1.01 -10.18 -15.20
N GLY A 219 2.22 -9.85 -14.76
CA GLY A 219 3.38 -10.77 -14.77
C GLY A 219 3.17 -11.99 -13.86
N SER A 220 4.22 -12.81 -13.70
CA SER A 220 4.19 -13.92 -12.73
C SER A 220 4.22 -13.41 -11.29
N ASP A 221 5.02 -12.37 -11.07
CA ASP A 221 5.29 -11.78 -9.77
C ASP A 221 5.26 -10.26 -9.93
N PHE A 222 4.72 -9.58 -8.93
CA PHE A 222 4.89 -8.14 -8.77
C PHE A 222 5.33 -7.87 -7.33
N VAL A 223 6.16 -6.84 -7.16
CA VAL A 223 6.65 -6.43 -5.84
C VAL A 223 5.82 -5.24 -5.41
N GLU A 224 5.17 -5.39 -4.26
CA GLU A 224 4.43 -4.32 -3.61
C GLU A 224 4.98 -4.13 -2.20
N GLU A 225 5.34 -2.90 -1.86
CA GLU A 225 5.72 -2.52 -0.51
C GLU A 225 4.45 -2.13 0.24
N ALA A 226 4.11 -2.90 1.29
CA ALA A 226 2.89 -2.69 2.06
C ALA A 226 3.18 -2.70 3.56
N VAL A 227 2.43 -1.89 4.31
CA VAL A 227 2.33 -2.00 5.76
C VAL A 227 1.14 -2.89 6.08
N LEU A 228 1.39 -3.97 6.80
CA LEU A 228 0.37 -4.95 7.15
C LEU A 228 -0.16 -4.66 8.55
N TYR A 229 -1.45 -4.95 8.76
CA TYR A 229 -2.12 -4.89 10.07
C TYR A 229 -2.89 -6.20 10.29
N THR A 230 -2.99 -6.62 11.55
CA THR A 230 -3.76 -7.79 11.96
C THR A 230 -4.77 -7.43 13.03
N ALA A 231 -5.87 -8.18 13.10
CA ALA A 231 -6.87 -8.07 14.14
C ALA A 231 -7.44 -9.46 14.45
N PRO A 232 -8.07 -9.66 15.62
CA PRO A 232 -8.76 -10.91 15.94
C PRO A 232 -9.81 -11.26 14.88
N VAL A 233 -9.94 -12.56 14.58
CA VAL A 233 -10.96 -13.07 13.65
C VAL A 233 -12.35 -12.59 14.08
N GLY A 234 -13.09 -12.01 13.12
CA GLY A 234 -14.39 -11.41 13.36
C GLY A 234 -14.37 -9.89 13.62
N THR A 235 -13.19 -9.27 13.67
CA THR A 235 -13.08 -7.80 13.63
C THR A 235 -13.47 -7.30 12.23
N GLU A 236 -14.32 -6.28 12.16
CA GLU A 236 -14.71 -5.69 10.87
C GLU A 236 -13.48 -5.09 10.16
N PRO A 237 -13.32 -5.34 8.84
CA PRO A 237 -12.33 -4.65 8.03
C PRO A 237 -12.48 -3.15 8.18
N THR A 238 -11.35 -2.44 8.24
CA THR A 238 -11.41 -0.97 8.11
C THR A 238 -12.01 -0.61 6.76
N GLY A 239 -12.74 0.51 6.71
CA GLY A 239 -13.48 0.94 5.53
C GLY A 239 -12.60 1.16 4.29
N GLU A 240 -13.21 1.60 3.19
CA GLU A 240 -12.55 1.75 1.88
C GLU A 240 -11.40 2.77 1.85
N ASP A 241 -11.22 3.56 2.91
CA ASP A 241 -10.10 4.51 3.02
C ASP A 241 -8.88 3.83 3.66
N TYR A 242 -7.98 3.35 2.81
CA TYR A 242 -6.71 2.74 3.20
C TYR A 242 -5.59 3.77 3.45
N SER A 243 -5.89 5.08 3.44
CA SER A 243 -4.89 6.13 3.66
C SER A 243 -4.59 6.38 5.14
N GLU A 244 -5.46 5.94 6.05
CA GLU A 244 -5.29 6.08 7.50
C GLU A 244 -4.85 4.76 8.14
N GLU A 245 -4.07 4.84 9.23
CA GLU A 245 -3.74 3.65 10.01
C GLU A 245 -5.02 3.12 10.66
N PRO A 246 -5.31 1.81 10.52
CA PRO A 246 -6.53 1.24 11.05
C PRO A 246 -6.53 1.34 12.58
N GLY A 247 -7.48 2.09 13.12
CA GLY A 247 -7.67 2.23 14.57
C GLY A 247 -8.31 1.01 15.23
N GLY A 248 -8.52 1.10 16.55
CA GLY A 248 -9.28 0.11 17.31
C GLY A 248 -8.50 -1.16 17.62
N ARG A 249 -8.99 -2.32 17.15
CA ARG A 249 -8.40 -3.65 17.43
C ARG A 249 -7.35 -4.08 16.41
N TRP A 250 -7.08 -3.24 15.42
CA TRP A 250 -6.06 -3.50 14.41
C TRP A 250 -4.69 -3.10 14.98
N THR A 251 -3.75 -4.04 14.90
CA THR A 251 -2.36 -3.83 15.32
C THR A 251 -1.45 -4.01 14.12
N ARG A 252 -0.35 -3.27 14.09
CA ARG A 252 0.61 -3.35 12.98
C ARG A 252 1.28 -4.73 12.98
N PHE A 253 1.33 -5.37 11.83
CA PHE A 253 2.02 -6.64 11.64
C PHE A 253 3.53 -6.42 11.56
N THR A 254 4.23 -6.85 12.60
CA THR A 254 5.68 -6.64 12.73
C THR A 254 6.46 -7.91 12.46
N LEU A 255 7.79 -7.81 12.41
CA LEU A 255 8.64 -9.00 12.26
C LEU A 255 8.40 -10.00 13.41
N ILE A 256 8.11 -9.51 14.62
CA ILE A 256 7.80 -10.36 15.77
C ILE A 256 6.55 -11.18 15.46
N GLU A 257 5.47 -10.52 15.04
CA GLU A 257 4.22 -11.19 14.66
C GLU A 257 4.41 -12.19 13.52
N ALA A 258 5.27 -11.86 12.54
CA ALA A 258 5.61 -12.76 11.44
C ALA A 258 6.34 -14.02 11.92
N VAL A 259 7.34 -13.88 12.79
CA VAL A 259 8.09 -15.04 13.32
C VAL A 259 7.21 -15.88 14.26
N ARG A 260 6.31 -15.26 15.02
CA ARG A 260 5.34 -15.93 15.91
C ARG A 260 4.27 -16.74 15.15
N GLN A 261 4.16 -16.61 13.83
CA GLN A 261 3.28 -17.48 13.04
C GLN A 261 3.73 -18.95 13.10
N ASP A 262 5.00 -19.23 13.37
CA ASP A 262 5.49 -20.56 13.70
C ASP A 262 5.42 -20.77 15.23
N PRO A 263 4.51 -21.63 15.75
CA PRO A 263 4.39 -21.85 17.19
C PRO A 263 5.70 -22.30 17.85
N ARG A 264 6.56 -23.00 17.11
CA ARG A 264 7.85 -23.49 17.62
C ARG A 264 8.86 -22.39 17.92
N ARG A 265 8.62 -21.18 17.42
CA ARG A 265 9.49 -20.01 17.60
C ARG A 265 8.98 -19.06 18.66
N ARG A 266 7.81 -19.31 19.22
CA ARG A 266 7.22 -18.47 20.28
C ARG A 266 7.98 -18.68 21.58
N LEU A 267 8.13 -17.59 22.31
CA LEU A 267 8.69 -17.61 23.65
C LEU A 267 7.99 -16.55 24.49
N ARG A 268 8.16 -16.67 25.80
CA ARG A 268 7.73 -15.67 26.77
C ARG A 268 8.95 -15.18 27.53
N ALA A 269 9.14 -13.87 27.57
CA ALA A 269 10.22 -13.22 28.29
C ALA A 269 9.67 -12.58 29.56
N VAL A 270 10.22 -12.96 30.72
CA VAL A 270 9.82 -12.45 32.03
C VAL A 270 10.98 -11.70 32.66
N PHE A 271 10.73 -10.46 33.05
CA PHE A 271 11.71 -9.58 33.69
C PHE A 271 11.45 -9.58 35.19
N ARG A 272 12.46 -9.91 36.01
CA ARG A 272 12.32 -9.97 37.47
C ARG A 272 13.21 -8.95 38.16
N GLY A 273 12.67 -8.32 39.20
CA GLY A 273 13.43 -7.42 40.07
C GLY A 273 14.32 -8.18 41.05
N SER A 274 15.11 -7.45 41.82
CA SER A 274 16.04 -8.00 42.83
C SER A 274 15.35 -8.84 43.92
N GLY A 275 14.07 -8.58 44.19
CA GLY A 275 13.23 -9.36 45.10
C GLY A 275 12.60 -10.62 44.49
N GLY A 276 12.85 -10.92 43.20
CA GLY A 276 12.26 -12.04 42.46
C GLY A 276 10.83 -11.81 41.97
N ASN A 277 10.24 -10.66 42.26
CA ASN A 277 8.94 -10.24 41.74
C ASN A 277 9.01 -9.99 40.22
N SER A 278 7.94 -10.35 39.51
CA SER A 278 7.81 -10.06 38.08
C SER A 278 7.56 -8.56 37.89
N LEU A 279 8.43 -7.90 37.11
CA LEU A 279 8.28 -6.50 36.72
C LEU A 279 7.43 -6.39 35.45
N ALA A 280 7.70 -7.23 34.45
CA ALA A 280 6.97 -7.27 33.20
C ALA A 280 7.09 -8.64 32.51
N GLU A 281 6.12 -8.91 31.64
CA GLU A 281 6.07 -10.11 30.81
C GLU A 281 5.79 -9.71 29.35
N TYR A 282 6.53 -10.30 28.42
CA TYR A 282 6.39 -10.05 26.99
C TYR A 282 6.29 -11.35 26.21
N ASP A 283 5.40 -11.35 25.23
CA ASP A 283 5.39 -12.36 24.18
C ASP A 283 6.48 -12.04 23.17
N GLY A 284 7.42 -12.97 22.98
CA GLY A 284 8.50 -12.83 22.03
C GLY A 284 8.56 -13.95 21.01
N ALA A 285 9.59 -13.90 20.18
CA ALA A 285 9.97 -14.99 19.30
C ALA A 285 11.49 -15.13 19.21
N PHE A 286 11.97 -16.31 18.82
CA PHE A 286 13.37 -16.51 18.52
C PHE A 286 13.62 -16.90 17.06
N VAL A 287 14.76 -16.45 16.55
CA VAL A 287 15.26 -16.76 15.21
C VAL A 287 16.64 -17.41 15.36
N PRO A 288 16.77 -18.72 15.10
CA PRO A 288 18.06 -19.38 15.13
C PRO A 288 18.93 -18.86 13.97
N ARG A 289 20.17 -18.46 14.25
CA ARG A 289 21.13 -18.13 13.19
C ARG A 289 21.88 -19.39 12.74
N PRO A 290 22.16 -19.54 11.43
CA PRO A 290 22.99 -20.64 10.95
C PRO A 290 24.36 -20.59 11.66
N SER A 291 24.75 -21.69 12.30
CA SER A 291 26.09 -21.84 12.86
C SER A 291 27.01 -22.44 11.79
N ASN A 292 28.07 -21.73 11.42
CA ASN A 292 29.09 -22.18 10.46
C ASN A 292 30.10 -23.14 11.12
N GLY A 293 29.62 -24.12 11.91
CA GLY A 293 30.49 -25.07 12.61
C GLY A 293 31.16 -24.54 13.87
N ASP A 294 30.69 -23.42 14.43
CA ASP A 294 31.19 -22.87 15.69
C ASP A 294 30.69 -23.69 16.90
N GLU A 295 31.51 -23.76 17.95
CA GLU A 295 31.14 -24.31 19.28
C GLU A 295 30.05 -23.49 20.02
N VAL A 296 29.58 -22.41 19.41
CA VAL A 296 28.57 -21.47 19.95
C VAL A 296 27.38 -21.38 19.00
N ARG A 297 26.18 -21.59 19.55
CA ARG A 297 24.90 -21.30 18.89
C ARG A 297 24.53 -19.85 19.11
N ARG A 298 24.11 -19.17 18.04
CA ARG A 298 23.62 -17.79 18.08
C ARG A 298 22.13 -17.77 17.82
N VAL A 299 21.38 -17.11 18.70
CA VAL A 299 19.92 -17.00 18.61
C VAL A 299 19.56 -15.54 18.79
N ASP A 300 18.75 -15.02 17.86
CA ASP A 300 18.17 -13.70 18.00
C ASP A 300 16.82 -13.84 18.68
N VAL A 301 16.61 -13.14 19.79
CA VAL A 301 15.34 -13.08 20.48
C VAL A 301 14.71 -11.71 20.24
N LEU A 302 13.50 -11.72 19.71
CA LEU A 302 12.71 -10.54 19.39
C LEU A 302 11.62 -10.40 20.46
N ILE A 303 11.67 -9.34 21.26
CA ILE A 303 10.74 -9.10 22.38
C ILE A 303 9.91 -7.83 22.14
N THR A 304 10.54 -6.83 21.55
CA THR A 304 9.95 -5.53 21.22
C THR A 304 10.46 -5.08 19.86
N ASP A 305 9.68 -4.28 19.13
CA ASP A 305 10.02 -3.87 17.75
C ASP A 305 11.31 -3.05 17.67
N GLY A 306 11.73 -2.44 18.79
CA GLY A 306 12.89 -1.58 18.90
C GLY A 306 14.23 -2.26 19.24
N VAL A 307 14.22 -3.53 19.67
CA VAL A 307 15.39 -4.22 20.22
C VAL A 307 15.44 -5.69 19.81
N VAL A 308 16.62 -6.14 19.42
CA VAL A 308 16.94 -7.56 19.22
C VAL A 308 17.93 -8.00 20.30
N CYS A 309 17.60 -9.07 21.02
CA CYS A 309 18.50 -9.68 22.00
C CYS A 309 19.31 -10.79 21.31
N HIS A 310 20.60 -10.57 21.10
CA HIS A 310 21.52 -11.57 20.57
C HIS A 310 22.02 -12.47 21.70
N LEU A 311 21.55 -13.71 21.71
CA LEU A 311 21.98 -14.73 22.66
C LEU A 311 23.11 -15.56 22.06
N ARG A 312 24.19 -15.73 22.83
CA ARG A 312 25.25 -16.69 22.56
C ARG A 312 25.12 -17.83 23.57
N LEU A 313 24.99 -19.05 23.06
CA LEU A 313 24.74 -20.26 23.84
C LEU A 313 25.74 -21.36 23.45
N PRO A 314 26.11 -22.28 24.35
CA PRO A 314 26.95 -23.43 24.00
C PRO A 314 26.28 -24.33 22.94
N ALA A 315 27.09 -24.88 22.02
CA ALA A 315 26.62 -25.78 20.97
C ALA A 315 25.99 -27.08 21.49
N VAL A 316 26.36 -27.51 22.70
CA VAL A 316 25.76 -28.64 23.40
C VAL A 316 24.93 -28.12 24.59
N PRO A 317 23.66 -28.53 24.75
CA PRO A 317 22.85 -28.15 25.91
C PRO A 317 23.57 -28.54 27.22
N ASN A 318 23.59 -27.64 28.20
CA ASN A 318 24.22 -27.84 29.52
C ASN A 318 25.74 -28.04 29.53
N ALA A 319 26.43 -27.84 28.40
CA ALA A 319 27.89 -27.80 28.40
C ALA A 319 28.39 -26.48 29.01
N PRO A 320 29.50 -26.49 29.76
CA PRO A 320 30.15 -25.25 30.17
C PRO A 320 30.59 -24.49 28.92
N GLY A 321 30.13 -23.26 28.77
CA GLY A 321 30.43 -22.40 27.64
C GLY A 321 29.92 -20.97 27.83
N PRO A 322 30.30 -20.02 26.97
CA PRO A 322 29.88 -18.63 27.10
C PRO A 322 28.38 -18.51 26.87
N VAL A 323 27.67 -18.10 27.92
CA VAL A 323 26.27 -17.67 27.86
C VAL A 323 26.26 -16.16 28.03
N SER A 324 25.87 -15.44 26.98
CA SER A 324 25.80 -13.98 27.02
C SER A 324 24.61 -13.46 26.22
N MET A 325 24.09 -12.32 26.65
CA MET A 325 23.06 -11.55 25.96
C MET A 325 23.63 -10.20 25.57
N GLU A 326 23.54 -9.85 24.29
CA GLU A 326 23.90 -8.52 23.76
C GLU A 326 22.64 -7.89 23.17
N LEU A 327 22.37 -6.62 23.47
CA LEU A 327 21.24 -5.89 22.92
C LEU A 327 21.68 -5.17 21.64
N ALA A 328 20.93 -5.34 20.55
CA ALA A 328 21.10 -4.58 19.33
C ALA A 328 19.88 -3.71 19.07
N GLU A 329 20.14 -2.46 18.69
CA GLU A 329 19.11 -1.50 18.34
C GLU A 329 18.53 -1.81 16.97
N ARG A 330 17.21 -1.71 16.87
CA ARG A 330 16.50 -1.84 15.60
C ARG A 330 15.37 -0.83 15.56
N SER A 331 15.68 0.38 15.11
CA SER A 331 14.69 1.46 15.12
C SER A 331 14.63 2.22 13.82
N GLU A 332 13.49 2.11 13.15
CA GLU A 332 13.17 2.81 11.91
C GLU A 332 12.01 3.81 12.09
N THR A 333 11.32 3.77 13.24
CA THR A 333 10.13 4.59 13.53
C THR A 333 10.18 5.15 14.95
N ASN A 334 9.46 6.26 15.20
CA ASN A 334 9.34 6.83 16.56
C ASN A 334 8.70 5.83 17.54
N SER A 335 7.72 5.04 17.12
CA SER A 335 7.12 3.99 17.94
C SER A 335 8.11 2.89 18.32
N ALA A 336 8.98 2.47 17.37
CA ALA A 336 10.03 1.50 17.66
C ALA A 336 11.09 2.06 18.62
N ASP A 337 11.45 3.34 18.49
CA ASP A 337 12.34 4.01 19.45
C ASP A 337 11.72 4.13 20.84
N LEU A 338 10.43 4.44 20.93
CA LEU A 338 9.74 4.52 22.21
C LEU A 338 9.73 3.15 22.89
N ALA A 339 9.40 2.10 22.13
CA ALA A 339 9.41 0.74 22.60
C ALA A 339 10.83 0.29 23.03
N ARG A 340 11.87 0.74 22.32
CA ARG A 340 13.28 0.52 22.68
C ARG A 340 13.63 1.18 24.02
N TYR A 341 13.40 2.48 24.19
CA TYR A 341 13.82 3.16 25.42
C TYR A 341 13.04 2.69 26.64
N ARG A 342 11.74 2.39 26.51
CA ARG A 342 10.97 1.74 27.58
C ARG A 342 11.55 0.37 27.95
N PHE A 343 11.96 -0.41 26.95
CA PHE A 343 12.60 -1.70 27.17
C PHE A 343 13.95 -1.57 27.88
N LEU A 344 14.77 -0.57 27.53
CA LEU A 344 16.04 -0.31 28.20
C LEU A 344 15.84 0.04 29.68
N LEU A 345 14.88 0.92 30.01
CA LEU A 345 14.55 1.26 31.40
C LEU A 345 14.03 0.06 32.20
N LEU A 346 13.21 -0.78 31.58
CA LEU A 346 12.76 -2.04 32.20
C LEU A 346 13.93 -2.99 32.48
N ILE A 347 14.88 -3.08 31.56
CA ILE A 347 16.08 -3.91 31.73
C ILE A 347 16.96 -3.39 32.87
N ASP A 348 17.10 -2.06 32.99
CA ASP A 348 17.86 -1.40 34.05
C ASP A 348 17.27 -1.66 35.45
N GLU A 349 15.94 -1.75 35.55
CA GLU A 349 15.25 -2.10 36.80
C GLU A 349 15.30 -3.61 37.11
N ALA A 350 15.42 -4.45 36.08
CA ALA A 350 15.44 -5.89 36.23
C ALA A 350 16.77 -6.39 36.81
N ALA A 351 16.71 -7.40 37.67
CA ALA A 351 17.87 -8.17 38.07
C ALA A 351 18.13 -9.33 37.09
N THR A 352 17.06 -9.97 36.60
CA THR A 352 17.17 -11.10 35.65
C THR A 352 16.13 -11.04 34.55
N VAL A 353 16.50 -11.63 33.42
CA VAL A 353 15.62 -11.89 32.27
C VAL A 353 15.52 -13.40 32.07
N GLU A 354 14.30 -13.91 32.09
CA GLU A 354 13.99 -15.34 31.97
C GLU A 354 13.21 -15.62 30.69
N PHE A 355 13.62 -16.64 29.95
CA PHE A 355 12.97 -17.04 28.70
C PHE A 355 12.30 -18.42 28.85
N TYR A 356 11.01 -18.47 28.56
CA TYR A 356 10.16 -19.65 28.62
C TYR A 356 9.72 -20.06 27.21
N GLY A 357 9.59 -21.36 26.97
CA GLY A 357 8.91 -21.88 25.79
C GLY A 357 7.39 -21.70 25.93
N GLU A 358 6.67 -21.77 24.80
CA GLU A 358 5.22 -21.69 24.82
C GLU A 358 4.63 -22.87 25.63
N GLY A 359 3.95 -22.55 26.73
CA GLY A 359 3.32 -23.53 27.62
C GLY A 359 4.21 -24.09 28.74
N ASP A 360 5.47 -23.67 28.81
CA ASP A 360 6.40 -24.16 29.84
C ASP A 360 6.29 -23.36 31.16
N GLU A 361 6.39 -24.08 32.28
CA GLU A 361 6.35 -23.51 33.64
C GLU A 361 7.74 -23.11 34.18
N GLU A 362 8.82 -23.73 33.66
CA GLU A 362 10.20 -23.44 34.04
C GLU A 362 10.94 -22.69 32.92
N PRO A 363 11.85 -21.75 33.27
CA PRO A 363 12.62 -21.03 32.26
C PRO A 363 13.68 -21.94 31.64
N HIS A 364 13.83 -21.86 30.31
CA HIS A 364 14.91 -22.55 29.60
C HIS A 364 16.24 -21.82 29.73
N LEU A 365 16.19 -20.49 29.83
CA LEU A 365 17.36 -19.63 29.93
C LEU A 365 17.08 -18.50 30.91
N THR A 366 18.09 -18.19 31.73
CA THR A 366 18.08 -17.06 32.66
C THR A 366 19.37 -16.29 32.48
N PHE A 367 19.25 -14.97 32.31
CA PHE A 367 20.37 -14.05 32.19
C PHE A 367 20.27 -13.00 33.28
N THR A 368 21.43 -12.54 33.78
CA THR A 368 21.51 -11.28 34.51
C THR A 368 21.17 -10.15 33.54
N ALA A 369 20.27 -9.26 33.93
CA ALA A 369 19.97 -8.09 33.11
C ALA A 369 21.19 -7.16 33.08
N PRO A 370 21.49 -6.52 31.92
CA PRO A 370 22.56 -5.54 31.85
C PRO A 370 22.16 -4.24 32.53
N ASP A 371 23.05 -3.70 33.37
CA ASP A 371 22.87 -2.38 34.00
C ASP A 371 23.14 -1.25 33.01
N LEU A 372 22.39 -0.16 33.08
CA LEU A 372 22.71 1.08 32.38
C LEU A 372 23.60 1.97 33.24
N THR A 373 24.41 2.82 32.60
CA THR A 373 25.04 3.94 33.31
C THR A 373 24.00 5.02 33.65
N ASP A 374 24.26 5.83 34.68
CA ASP A 374 23.39 6.96 35.04
C ASP A 374 23.08 7.87 33.83
N GLU A 375 24.08 8.12 32.97
CA GLU A 375 23.90 8.91 31.74
C GLU A 375 22.96 8.23 30.74
N GLN A 376 23.07 6.90 30.57
CA GLN A 376 22.20 6.13 29.68
C GLN A 376 20.76 6.09 30.21
N SER A 377 20.59 5.88 31.52
CA SER A 377 19.29 5.86 32.18
C SER A 377 18.59 7.22 32.06
N MET A 378 19.31 8.32 32.35
CA MET A 378 18.80 9.69 32.14
C MET A 378 18.40 9.96 30.69
N ARG A 379 19.22 9.54 29.72
CA ARG A 379 18.92 9.71 28.29
C ARG A 379 17.70 8.90 27.86
N ALA A 380 17.55 7.68 28.38
CA ALA A 380 16.41 6.83 28.10
C ALA A 380 15.11 7.46 28.64
N HIS A 381 15.10 7.95 29.88
CA HIS A 381 13.97 8.69 30.45
C HIS A 381 13.59 9.92 29.61
N ALA A 382 14.56 10.77 29.28
CA ALA A 382 14.33 11.95 28.44
C ALA A 382 13.76 11.59 27.06
N SER A 383 14.26 10.51 26.45
CA SER A 383 13.80 10.06 25.14
C SER A 383 12.38 9.50 25.18
N VAL A 384 12.03 8.74 26.23
CA VAL A 384 10.66 8.25 26.44
C VAL A 384 9.68 9.42 26.51
N GLU A 385 9.98 10.44 27.32
CA GLU A 385 9.12 11.61 27.46
C GLU A 385 8.90 12.36 26.14
N VAL A 386 9.96 12.60 25.37
CA VAL A 386 9.88 13.28 24.07
C VAL A 386 9.04 12.45 23.09
N LEU A 387 9.30 11.16 22.98
CA LEU A 387 8.60 10.29 22.03
C LEU A 387 7.13 10.13 22.39
N GLU A 388 6.79 10.03 23.68
CA GLU A 388 5.41 10.02 24.15
C GLU A 388 4.70 11.34 23.84
N ASP A 389 5.37 12.47 24.07
CA ASP A 389 4.77 13.78 23.80
C ASP A 389 4.55 14.01 22.30
N LEU A 390 5.50 13.60 21.45
CA LEU A 390 5.34 13.62 20.00
C LEU A 390 4.13 12.78 19.57
N GLN A 391 4.01 11.54 20.07
CA GLN A 391 2.91 10.64 19.71
C GLN A 391 1.54 11.20 20.13
N VAL A 392 1.46 11.85 21.29
CA VAL A 392 0.21 12.51 21.74
C VAL A 392 -0.12 13.71 20.86
N VAL A 393 0.86 14.54 20.51
CA VAL A 393 0.62 15.68 19.59
C VAL A 393 0.20 15.21 18.20
N GLU A 394 0.81 14.14 17.66
CA GLU A 394 0.38 13.51 16.40
C GLU A 394 -1.10 13.12 16.47
N CYS A 395 -1.50 12.45 17.55
CA CYS A 395 -2.88 12.01 17.76
C CYS A 395 -3.86 13.18 17.88
N LEU A 396 -3.52 14.23 18.64
CA LEU A 396 -4.40 15.37 18.87
C LEU A 396 -4.54 16.27 17.63
N THR A 397 -3.52 16.30 16.77
CA THR A 397 -3.50 17.16 15.57
C THR A 397 -3.86 16.42 14.28
N GLY A 398 -3.87 15.09 14.29
CA GLY A 398 -4.03 14.26 13.09
C GLY A 398 -2.88 14.40 12.10
N ARG A 399 -1.74 14.95 12.50
CA ARG A 399 -0.56 15.17 11.64
C ARG A 399 0.54 14.19 12.00
N ARG A 400 1.12 13.52 11.01
CA ARG A 400 2.38 12.77 11.20
C ARG A 400 3.53 13.75 11.38
N LEU A 401 4.31 13.56 12.45
CA LEU A 401 5.52 14.30 12.76
C LEU A 401 6.76 13.54 12.26
N GLY A 402 7.87 14.27 12.14
CA GLY A 402 9.14 13.72 11.69
C GLY A 402 9.81 12.74 12.67
N ARG A 403 10.92 12.13 12.26
CA ARG A 403 11.72 11.22 13.11
C ARG A 403 12.46 11.98 14.20
N PHE A 404 12.31 11.53 15.45
CA PHE A 404 13.17 11.94 16.56
C PHE A 404 14.63 11.56 16.30
N THR A 405 15.54 12.51 16.49
CA THR A 405 16.97 12.34 16.16
C THR A 405 17.81 11.76 17.32
N GLY A 406 17.21 11.47 18.48
CA GLY A 406 17.91 10.90 19.63
C GLY A 406 18.61 11.92 20.53
N VAL A 407 18.63 13.21 20.15
CA VAL A 407 19.26 14.29 20.91
C VAL A 407 18.22 15.35 21.23
N THR A 408 18.09 15.68 22.51
CA THR A 408 17.21 16.74 23.00
C THR A 408 17.89 17.43 24.18
N ASN A 409 17.68 18.73 24.33
CA ASN A 409 18.00 19.44 25.56
C ASN A 409 16.74 19.66 26.42
N ASP A 410 16.93 20.13 27.66
CA ASP A 410 15.82 20.31 28.60
C ASP A 410 14.84 21.41 28.18
N ALA A 411 15.30 22.47 27.50
CA ALA A 411 14.41 23.52 27.01
C ALA A 411 13.50 23.02 25.89
N GLU A 412 14.02 22.18 25.00
CA GLU A 412 13.25 21.49 23.97
C GLU A 412 12.21 20.52 24.58
N ARG A 413 12.61 19.73 25.59
CA ARG A 413 11.71 18.83 26.33
C ARG A 413 10.56 19.58 26.97
N VAL A 414 10.87 20.66 27.69
CA VAL A 414 9.86 21.52 28.33
C VAL A 414 8.93 22.13 27.30
N LEU A 415 9.46 22.68 26.20
CA LEU A 415 8.66 23.31 25.16
C LEU A 415 7.69 22.32 24.49
N LEU A 416 8.14 21.09 24.23
CA LEU A 416 7.28 20.02 23.70
C LEU A 416 6.20 19.61 24.70
N ARG A 417 6.56 19.39 25.97
CA ARG A 417 5.61 19.05 27.04
C ARG A 417 4.54 20.12 27.21
N VAL A 418 4.93 21.39 27.18
CA VAL A 418 3.99 22.53 27.18
C VAL A 418 3.09 22.46 25.95
N THR A 419 3.66 22.25 24.76
CA THR A 419 2.89 22.20 23.50
C THR A 419 1.83 21.10 23.55
N ARG A 420 2.19 19.91 24.01
CA ARG A 420 1.25 18.81 24.28
C ARG A 420 0.16 19.25 25.25
N MET A 421 0.53 19.81 26.41
CA MET A 421 -0.42 20.22 27.44
C MET A 421 -1.41 21.29 26.94
N LEU A 422 -0.97 22.19 26.06
CA LEU A 422 -1.84 23.18 25.42
C LEU A 422 -2.88 22.52 24.51
N TYR A 423 -2.49 21.52 23.70
CA TYR A 423 -3.45 20.73 22.91
C TYR A 423 -4.39 19.88 23.77
N GLU A 424 -3.93 19.40 24.94
CA GLU A 424 -4.78 18.73 25.93
C GLU A 424 -5.78 19.69 26.62
N GLY A 425 -5.73 20.99 26.34
CA GLY A 425 -6.58 22.00 26.98
C GLY A 425 -6.18 22.33 28.41
N SER A 426 -4.96 22.00 28.81
CA SER A 426 -4.45 22.27 30.16
C SER A 426 -3.93 23.71 30.30
N VAL A 427 -4.04 24.28 31.51
CA VAL A 427 -3.29 25.48 31.89
C VAL A 427 -1.89 25.05 32.34
N VAL A 428 -0.84 25.69 31.84
CA VAL A 428 0.54 25.27 32.06
C VAL A 428 1.43 26.44 32.42
N LYS A 429 2.36 26.26 33.37
CA LYS A 429 3.41 27.26 33.65
C LYS A 429 4.40 27.27 32.48
N PHE A 430 4.66 28.42 31.86
CA PHE A 430 5.43 28.48 30.63
C PHE A 430 6.81 29.11 30.81
N VAL A 431 6.89 30.44 30.78
CA VAL A 431 8.16 31.19 30.88
C VAL A 431 8.11 32.18 32.03
N ARG A 432 9.28 32.56 32.56
CA ARG A 432 9.40 33.60 33.59
C ARG A 432 9.54 35.01 33.00
N SER A 433 9.96 35.10 31.75
CA SER A 433 10.06 36.33 30.98
C SER A 433 9.92 36.02 29.50
N PHE A 434 9.47 37.00 28.72
CA PHE A 434 9.54 36.97 27.27
C PHE A 434 10.12 38.28 26.76
N GLY A 435 10.58 38.28 25.51
CA GLY A 435 11.27 39.42 24.91
C GLY A 435 10.40 40.68 24.83
N PRO A 436 11.02 41.86 24.64
CA PRO A 436 10.30 43.11 24.42
C PRO A 436 9.30 43.01 23.27
N ARG A 437 8.12 43.61 23.44
CA ARG A 437 7.05 43.68 22.43
C ARG A 437 6.94 45.09 21.89
N VAL A 438 6.71 45.20 20.60
CA VAL A 438 6.48 46.49 19.95
C VAL A 438 4.99 46.68 19.72
N GLU A 439 4.44 47.77 20.26
CA GLU A 439 3.05 48.16 20.07
C GLU A 439 2.93 49.40 19.21
N GLN A 440 2.06 49.35 18.20
CA GLN A 440 1.91 50.41 17.20
C GLN A 440 1.06 51.60 17.69
N SER A 441 0.20 51.40 18.69
CA SER A 441 -0.71 52.42 19.24
C SER A 441 -0.09 53.25 20.37
N GLY A 442 1.14 52.96 20.80
CA GLY A 442 1.81 53.64 21.92
C GLY A 442 1.23 53.33 23.31
N GLU A 443 0.12 52.58 23.39
CA GLU A 443 -0.54 52.12 24.61
C GLU A 443 -0.74 50.60 24.54
N LEU A 444 -0.39 49.89 25.61
CA LEU A 444 -0.73 48.46 25.77
C LEU A 444 -2.26 48.30 25.90
N PRO A 445 -2.86 47.21 25.39
CA PRO A 445 -4.26 46.89 25.64
C PRO A 445 -4.52 46.82 27.16
N GLN A 446 -5.13 47.87 27.72
CA GLN A 446 -5.64 47.87 29.08
C GLN A 446 -7.00 47.15 29.09
N GLU A 447 -7.00 45.84 28.91
CA GLU A 447 -8.17 45.05 29.31
C GLU A 447 -8.01 44.66 30.79
N GLU A 448 -8.53 45.57 31.61
CA GLU A 448 -8.86 45.46 33.03
C GLU A 448 -8.51 44.11 33.68
N HIS A 449 -7.41 44.10 34.45
CA HIS A 449 -6.98 43.11 35.45
C HIS A 449 -6.11 41.92 35.04
N SER A 450 -5.73 41.72 33.77
CA SER A 450 -4.65 40.78 33.45
C SER A 450 -4.10 40.91 32.04
N CYS A 451 -2.76 40.95 31.90
CA CYS A 451 -2.13 40.97 30.58
C CYS A 451 -2.26 39.58 29.96
N PHE A 452 -3.14 39.47 28.96
CA PHE A 452 -3.25 38.36 28.04
C PHE A 452 -2.34 38.66 26.84
N VAL A 453 -1.16 38.06 26.77
CA VAL A 453 -0.35 38.12 25.54
C VAL A 453 -0.72 36.96 24.65
N ARG A 454 -1.33 37.26 23.51
CA ARG A 454 -1.69 36.27 22.51
C ARG A 454 -0.50 35.98 21.59
N GLU A 455 -0.14 34.70 21.51
CA GLU A 455 0.77 34.18 20.50
C GLU A 455 -0.05 33.49 19.41
N GLU A 456 0.25 33.82 18.15
CA GLU A 456 -0.33 33.14 17.00
C GLU A 456 0.23 31.72 16.84
N PRO A 457 -0.51 30.81 16.16
CA PRO A 457 -0.02 29.47 15.89
C PRO A 457 1.32 29.52 15.16
N LYS A 458 2.24 28.64 15.57
CA LYS A 458 3.59 28.59 15.01
C LYS A 458 4.09 27.15 14.96
N THR A 459 5.11 26.91 14.15
CA THR A 459 5.85 25.64 14.18
C THR A 459 7.08 25.82 15.04
N ILE A 460 7.33 24.87 15.93
CA ILE A 460 8.54 24.80 16.75
C ILE A 460 9.38 23.60 16.30
N THR A 461 10.70 23.72 16.36
CA THR A 461 11.60 22.59 16.15
C THR A 461 12.01 22.02 17.50
N VAL A 462 11.74 20.75 17.74
CA VAL A 462 12.14 20.03 18.96
C VAL A 462 12.87 18.76 18.54
N ALA A 463 14.13 18.60 18.97
CA ALA A 463 14.91 17.38 18.71
C ALA A 463 14.98 16.99 17.21
N GLY A 464 15.02 18.00 16.34
CA GLY A 464 15.04 17.84 14.87
C GLY A 464 13.67 17.58 14.22
N VAL A 465 12.58 17.64 14.99
CA VAL A 465 11.21 17.43 14.52
C VAL A 465 10.45 18.75 14.50
N GLU A 466 9.79 19.06 13.38
CA GLU A 466 8.88 20.20 13.25
C GLU A 466 7.53 19.86 13.88
N VAL A 467 7.16 20.54 14.96
CA VAL A 467 5.94 20.29 15.75
C VAL A 467 5.06 21.54 15.67
N PRO A 468 3.76 21.41 15.30
CA PRO A 468 2.85 22.54 15.36
C PRO A 468 2.56 22.90 16.82
N MET A 469 2.52 24.19 17.13
CA MET A 469 2.11 24.73 18.41
C MET A 469 0.84 25.57 18.18
N PRO A 470 -0.23 25.38 18.98
CA PRO A 470 -1.47 26.10 18.77
C PRO A 470 -1.31 27.58 19.15
N ALA A 471 -2.29 28.40 18.78
CA ALA A 471 -2.39 29.73 19.37
C ALA A 471 -2.57 29.58 20.89
N PHE A 472 -1.86 30.40 21.66
CA PHE A 472 -2.00 30.40 23.10
C PHE A 472 -1.93 31.82 23.65
N VAL A 473 -2.37 31.95 24.89
CA VAL A 473 -2.37 33.21 25.62
C VAL A 473 -1.58 33.05 26.90
N LEU A 474 -0.71 34.01 27.17
CA LEU A 474 0.04 34.13 28.41
C LEU A 474 -0.69 35.03 29.38
N TRP A 475 -0.81 34.59 30.62
CA TRP A 475 -1.53 35.29 31.68
C TRP A 475 -0.76 35.25 33.00
N HIS A 476 -0.86 36.32 33.78
CA HIS A 476 -0.38 36.36 35.16
C HIS A 476 -1.19 37.39 35.98
N PRO A 477 -1.60 37.08 37.23
CA PRO A 477 -2.46 37.96 38.02
C PRO A 477 -1.76 39.22 38.53
N GLN A 478 -0.42 39.22 38.58
CA GLN A 478 0.40 40.31 39.12
C GLN A 478 1.43 40.83 38.10
N VAL A 479 1.04 40.90 36.83
CA VAL A 479 1.93 41.35 35.76
C VAL A 479 2.19 42.86 35.86
N SER A 480 3.41 43.28 35.50
CA SER A 480 3.78 44.69 35.36
C SER A 480 4.40 44.94 33.98
N THR A 481 4.25 46.15 33.47
CA THR A 481 4.71 46.51 32.13
C THR A 481 5.70 47.66 32.22
N GLN A 482 6.90 47.46 31.68
CA GLN A 482 7.96 48.44 31.61
C GLN A 482 8.07 49.00 30.19
N ASP A 483 7.91 50.30 30.03
CA ASP A 483 8.13 51.01 28.76
C ASP A 483 9.63 51.14 28.50
N LEU A 484 10.07 50.61 27.36
CA LEU A 484 11.47 50.62 26.90
C LEU A 484 11.75 51.73 25.89
N GLY A 485 10.75 52.54 25.54
CA GLY A 485 10.87 53.70 24.65
C GLY A 485 10.39 53.45 23.22
N PRO A 486 10.57 54.43 22.32
CA PRO A 486 10.08 54.36 20.94
C PRO A 486 10.85 53.33 20.11
N SER A 487 10.14 52.63 19.21
CA SER A 487 10.69 51.69 18.23
C SER A 487 10.41 52.20 16.80
N PRO A 488 11.17 53.21 16.33
CA PRO A 488 10.90 53.91 15.07
C PRO A 488 11.01 53.02 13.82
N GLU A 489 11.74 51.92 13.93
CA GLU A 489 11.86 50.84 12.94
C GLU A 489 10.53 50.11 12.65
N HIS A 490 9.56 50.19 13.56
CA HIS A 490 8.26 49.51 13.46
C HIS A 490 7.07 50.47 13.28
N GLY A 491 7.33 51.79 13.16
CA GLY A 491 6.31 52.83 12.97
C GLY A 491 6.63 54.12 13.71
N THR A 492 6.05 55.25 13.28
CA THR A 492 6.28 56.58 13.90
C THR A 492 5.78 56.68 15.33
N ASP A 493 4.75 55.92 15.69
CA ASP A 493 4.13 55.90 17.02
C ASP A 493 4.39 54.59 17.78
N ALA A 494 5.24 53.72 17.23
CA ALA A 494 5.52 52.42 17.81
C ALA A 494 6.39 52.56 19.08
N ARG A 495 6.03 51.86 20.15
CA ARG A 495 6.80 51.79 21.40
C ARG A 495 7.07 50.36 21.79
N MET A 496 8.20 50.17 22.45
CA MET A 496 8.63 48.87 22.95
C MET A 496 8.28 48.75 24.43
N PHE A 497 7.65 47.65 24.82
CA PHE A 497 7.27 47.33 26.19
C PHE A 497 7.83 45.97 26.59
N GLN A 498 8.28 45.85 27.83
CA GLN A 498 8.63 44.58 28.45
C GLN A 498 7.60 44.24 29.52
N VAL A 499 7.03 43.04 29.40
CA VAL A 499 6.07 42.53 30.37
C VAL A 499 6.81 41.62 31.35
N VAL A 500 6.65 41.88 32.65
CA VAL A 500 7.44 41.26 33.72
C VAL A 500 6.51 40.72 34.80
N THR A 501 6.71 39.47 35.21
CA THR A 501 6.08 38.86 36.38
C THR A 501 6.87 39.18 37.66
N PRO A 502 6.27 39.00 38.86
CA PRO A 502 7.04 39.07 40.10
C PRO A 502 8.22 38.08 40.06
N ALA A 503 9.33 38.47 40.70
CA ALA A 503 10.58 37.71 40.66
C ALA A 503 10.35 36.23 41.01
N GLY A 504 10.76 35.35 40.10
CA GLY A 504 10.65 33.90 40.27
C GLY A 504 9.29 33.28 39.94
N GLN A 505 8.31 34.05 39.44
CA GLN A 505 6.99 33.54 39.06
C GLN A 505 6.89 33.30 37.54
N PHE A 506 6.11 32.30 37.16
CA PHE A 506 5.85 31.91 35.78
C PHE A 506 4.62 32.61 35.22
N PHE A 507 4.66 32.96 33.93
CA PHE A 507 3.43 33.12 33.16
C PHE A 507 2.71 31.78 33.03
N PHE A 508 1.40 31.82 33.06
CA PHE A 508 0.53 30.70 32.73
C PHE A 508 0.14 30.79 31.26
N ALA A 509 0.33 29.72 30.50
CA ALA A 509 -0.14 29.59 29.14
C ALA A 509 -1.40 28.72 29.08
N LEU A 510 -2.32 29.10 28.20
CA LEU A 510 -3.49 28.30 27.83
C LEU A 510 -3.81 28.52 26.35
N ALA A 511 -4.34 27.50 25.68
CA ALA A 511 -4.85 27.63 24.31
C ALA A 511 -6.37 27.81 24.34
N PRO A 512 -6.91 29.01 24.01
CA PRO A 512 -8.35 29.29 24.14
C PRO A 512 -9.25 28.39 23.29
N GLU A 513 -8.70 27.81 22.22
CA GLU A 513 -9.40 26.86 21.36
C GLU A 513 -9.69 25.53 22.08
N PHE A 514 -8.82 25.12 23.01
CA PHE A 514 -8.88 23.81 23.68
C PHE A 514 -9.24 23.90 25.16
N CYS A 515 -9.12 25.07 25.78
CA CYS A 515 -9.31 25.29 27.21
C CYS A 515 -10.53 26.16 27.50
N SER A 516 -11.39 25.74 28.44
CA SER A 516 -12.62 26.43 28.85
C SER A 516 -12.57 27.04 30.26
N VAL A 517 -11.38 27.08 30.88
CA VAL A 517 -11.20 27.59 32.26
C VAL A 517 -11.33 29.11 32.28
N ALA A 518 -12.10 29.64 33.24
CA ALA A 518 -12.25 31.08 33.46
C ALA A 518 -10.95 31.73 33.98
N SER A 519 -10.73 33.00 33.64
CA SER A 519 -9.50 33.77 33.91
C SER A 519 -9.08 33.79 35.38
N ASP A 520 -10.05 33.83 36.29
CA ASP A 520 -9.81 34.11 37.71
C ASP A 520 -9.28 32.90 38.48
N ASP A 521 -9.38 31.69 37.88
CA ASP A 521 -8.99 30.42 38.49
C ASP A 521 -7.79 29.73 37.80
N LEU A 522 -7.16 30.37 36.83
CA LEU A 522 -6.10 29.77 36.00
C LEU A 522 -4.91 29.24 36.80
N ALA A 523 -4.49 29.96 37.84
CA ALA A 523 -3.35 29.54 38.68
C ALA A 523 -3.64 28.25 39.46
N GLN A 524 -4.91 27.99 39.83
CA GLN A 524 -5.31 26.78 40.58
C GLN A 524 -5.35 25.53 39.69
N HIS A 525 -5.54 25.72 38.39
CA HIS A 525 -5.62 24.65 37.38
C HIS A 525 -4.29 24.40 36.66
N ALA A 526 -3.23 25.13 37.04
CA ALA A 526 -1.94 25.03 36.38
C ALA A 526 -1.24 23.70 36.67
N ARG A 527 -0.99 22.90 35.63
CA ARG A 527 -0.26 21.64 35.72
C ARG A 527 1.26 21.86 35.76
N THR A 528 1.95 20.98 36.46
CA THR A 528 3.41 20.86 36.45
C THR A 528 3.86 20.08 35.21
N TRP A 529 5.11 20.26 34.78
CA TRP A 529 5.63 19.57 33.60
C TRP A 529 5.88 18.09 33.85
N ASP A 530 6.23 17.74 35.10
CA ASP A 530 6.55 16.38 35.56
C ASP A 530 7.56 15.67 34.64
N LEU A 531 8.69 16.34 34.37
CA LEU A 531 9.79 15.83 33.55
C LEU A 531 10.95 15.36 34.43
N HIS A 532 11.49 14.18 34.12
CA HIS A 532 12.56 13.55 34.87
C HIS A 532 13.84 14.39 34.86
N GLY A 533 14.40 14.63 36.04
CA GLY A 533 15.64 15.40 36.22
C GLY A 533 15.49 16.92 36.05
N ILE A 534 14.29 17.45 35.79
CA ILE A 534 14.04 18.88 35.63
C ILE A 534 13.26 19.41 36.84
N ASP A 535 13.92 20.22 37.67
CA ASP A 535 13.22 20.99 38.70
C ASP A 535 12.59 22.24 38.07
N GLN A 536 11.26 22.20 37.90
CA GLN A 536 10.49 23.32 37.36
C GLN A 536 10.68 24.63 38.14
N HIS A 537 10.97 24.58 39.45
CA HIS A 537 11.20 25.78 40.25
C HIS A 537 12.60 26.36 40.07
N ALA A 538 13.57 25.58 39.60
CA ALA A 538 14.93 26.04 39.29
C ALA A 538 15.15 26.31 37.80
N PHE A 539 14.24 25.84 36.93
CA PHE A 539 14.34 26.01 35.48
C PHE A 539 14.17 27.48 35.05
N THR A 540 15.11 27.98 34.25
CA THR A 540 15.19 29.38 33.79
C THR A 540 15.02 29.51 32.29
#